data_AF-A0A968MP31-F1
#
_entry.id   AF-A0A968MP31-F1
#
_cell.length_a   1.000
_cell.length_b   1.000
_cell.length_c   1.000
_cell.angle_alpha   90.00
_cell.angle_beta   90.00
_cell.angle_gamma   90.00
#
_symmetry.space_group_name_H-M   'P 1'
#
loop_
_entity.id
_entity.type
_entity.pdbx_description
1 polymer ?
#
loop_
_entity_poly.entity_id
_entity_poly.type
_entity_poly.pdbx_seq_one_letter_code
_entity_poly.pdbx_strand_id
1 'polypeptide(L)'
;MRWARNVDPLIWYEGALLQSLPRGLKVGDVLHLRRVDRASLSKDEPSKSLRTQLAGVPQDVLLVALEQEPALEAALLSQAVDTGYVLAMVGGYAFDRSEFNRALQACRQPGSSFKPYVYATAFAGGVQADDGGARRADLPRQLVPAELFALVLRRRDAASGAA
;
A
#
# COMPACT_ATOMS: atom_id res chain seq x y z
N MET A 1 6.88 14.25 -14.06
CA MET A 1 6.62 13.68 -15.40
C MET A 1 5.19 13.99 -15.83
N ARG A 2 4.92 14.22 -17.13
CA ARG A 2 3.63 14.77 -17.62
C ARG A 2 2.67 13.76 -18.28
N TRP A 3 3.14 12.61 -18.76
CA TRP A 3 2.28 11.63 -19.43
C TRP A 3 1.54 10.69 -18.46
N ALA A 4 1.95 10.69 -17.19
CA ALA A 4 1.36 9.90 -16.11
C ALA A 4 -0.13 10.20 -15.97
N ARG A 5 -0.98 9.15 -16.08
CA ARG A 5 -2.42 9.27 -15.81
C ARG A 5 -2.62 9.72 -14.37
N ASN A 6 -3.51 10.69 -14.17
CA ASN A 6 -4.01 10.99 -12.83
C ASN A 6 -4.76 9.76 -12.30
N VAL A 7 -4.39 9.33 -11.10
CA VAL A 7 -5.07 8.22 -10.43
C VAL A 7 -6.46 8.71 -10.01
N ASP A 8 -7.50 8.09 -10.56
CA ASP A 8 -8.87 8.30 -10.12
C ASP A 8 -9.25 7.17 -9.16
N PRO A 9 -9.39 7.47 -7.85
CA PRO A 9 -9.71 6.46 -6.85
C PRO A 9 -11.16 5.95 -6.92
N LEU A 10 -12.03 6.59 -7.73
CA LEU A 10 -13.45 6.22 -7.84
C LEU A 10 -13.72 5.22 -8.97
N ILE A 11 -12.75 5.01 -9.86
CA ILE A 11 -12.90 4.12 -11.01
C ILE A 11 -12.16 2.82 -10.73
N TRP A 12 -12.83 1.68 -10.95
CA TRP A 12 -12.19 0.37 -10.91
C TRP A 12 -11.07 0.26 -11.96
N TYR A 13 -9.94 -0.37 -11.62
CA TYR A 13 -8.70 -0.28 -12.40
C TYR A 13 -8.86 -0.72 -13.87
N GLU A 14 -9.71 -1.71 -14.16
CA GLU A 14 -10.01 -2.18 -15.52
C GLU A 14 -10.67 -1.10 -16.39
N GLY A 15 -11.58 -0.33 -15.80
CA GLY A 15 -12.26 0.79 -16.47
C GLY A 15 -11.31 1.95 -16.77
N ALA A 16 -10.17 2.01 -16.08
CA ALA A 16 -9.14 2.99 -16.32
C ALA A 16 -8.13 2.56 -17.40
N LEU A 17 -8.09 1.29 -17.85
CA LEU A 17 -7.08 0.77 -18.79
C LEU A 17 -7.10 1.51 -20.15
N LEU A 18 -5.90 1.77 -20.69
CA LEU A 18 -5.74 2.39 -22.02
C LEU A 18 -6.07 1.37 -23.12
N GLN A 19 -7.18 1.61 -23.82
CA GLN A 19 -7.61 0.79 -24.96
C GLN A 19 -7.01 1.25 -26.29
N SER A 20 -6.52 2.50 -26.37
CA SER A 20 -5.90 3.07 -27.58
C SER A 20 -4.82 4.09 -27.24
N LEU A 21 -3.77 4.14 -28.07
CA LEU A 21 -2.62 5.05 -27.88
C LEU A 21 -3.00 6.53 -27.95
N PRO A 22 -3.81 7.01 -28.94
CA PRO A 22 -4.15 8.43 -29.05
C PRO A 22 -4.95 8.97 -27.86
N ARG A 23 -5.58 8.09 -27.09
CA ARG A 23 -6.36 8.46 -25.90
C ARG A 23 -5.47 8.82 -24.71
N GLY A 24 -4.24 8.30 -24.67
CA GLY A 24 -3.33 8.45 -23.53
C GLY A 24 -2.02 9.19 -23.84
N LEU A 25 -1.66 9.35 -25.11
CA LEU A 25 -0.35 9.85 -25.52
C LEU A 25 -0.49 10.99 -26.54
N LYS A 26 0.28 12.05 -26.35
CA LYS A 26 0.40 13.18 -27.28
C LYS A 26 1.81 13.26 -27.83
N VAL A 27 1.93 13.78 -29.05
CA VAL A 27 3.25 14.06 -29.64
C VAL A 27 3.98 15.07 -28.75
N GLY A 28 5.19 14.71 -28.31
CA GLY A 28 5.98 15.50 -27.37
C GLY A 28 6.01 14.96 -25.93
N ASP A 29 5.27 13.89 -25.63
CA ASP A 29 5.33 13.24 -24.32
C ASP A 29 6.65 12.47 -24.13
N VAL A 30 7.25 12.61 -22.94
CA VAL A 30 8.44 11.87 -22.54
C VAL A 30 8.01 10.64 -21.74
N LEU A 31 8.33 9.45 -22.24
CA LEU A 31 7.84 8.17 -21.72
C LEU A 31 8.95 7.38 -21.02
N HIS A 32 8.60 6.73 -19.91
CA HIS A 32 9.45 5.69 -19.34
C HIS A 32 9.05 4.36 -19.96
N LEU A 33 10.03 3.69 -20.54
CA LEU A 33 9.86 2.44 -21.25
C LEU A 33 10.75 1.38 -20.62
N ARG A 34 10.19 0.20 -20.39
CA ARG A 34 10.95 -1.00 -20.07
C ARG A 34 10.99 -1.89 -21.29
N ARG A 35 12.17 -2.39 -21.63
CA ARG A 35 12.32 -3.43 -22.66
C ARG A 35 11.63 -4.71 -22.18
N VAL A 36 10.84 -5.32 -23.05
CA VAL A 36 10.11 -6.55 -22.72
C VAL A 36 10.42 -7.61 -23.75
N ASP A 37 10.67 -8.83 -23.29
CA ASP A 37 10.88 -9.95 -24.19
C ASP A 37 9.54 -10.55 -24.61
N ARG A 38 9.45 -10.99 -25.86
CA ARG A 38 8.24 -11.60 -26.43
C ARG A 38 7.72 -12.79 -25.59
N ALA A 39 8.61 -13.52 -24.93
CA ALA A 39 8.27 -14.64 -24.06
C ALA A 39 7.71 -14.22 -22.69
N SER A 40 8.06 -13.03 -22.20
CA SER A 40 7.55 -12.50 -20.94
C SER A 40 6.13 -11.95 -21.06
N LEU A 41 5.75 -11.47 -22.24
CA LEU A 41 4.39 -11.00 -22.56
C LEU A 41 3.33 -12.11 -22.58
N SER A 42 3.71 -13.39 -22.52
CA SER A 42 2.76 -14.50 -22.60
C SER A 42 2.28 -15.01 -21.24
N LYS A 43 2.91 -14.58 -20.13
CA LYS A 43 2.66 -15.12 -18.78
C LYS A 43 1.69 -14.28 -17.95
N ASP A 44 1.60 -12.98 -18.18
CA ASP A 44 0.60 -12.14 -17.54
C ASP A 44 -0.71 -12.20 -18.34
N GLU A 45 -1.78 -12.68 -17.70
CA GLU A 45 -3.10 -13.00 -18.26
C GLU A 45 -3.92 -11.73 -18.61
N PRO A 46 -3.74 -11.18 -19.83
CA PRO A 46 -4.91 -11.01 -20.68
C PRO A 46 -4.55 -11.48 -22.09
N SER A 47 -4.30 -12.79 -22.22
CA SER A 47 -3.33 -13.32 -23.19
C SER A 47 -3.90 -13.76 -24.54
N LYS A 48 -5.22 -13.69 -24.78
CA LYS A 48 -5.80 -14.10 -26.08
C LYS A 48 -5.74 -13.01 -27.15
N SER A 49 -6.03 -11.76 -26.77
CA SER A 49 -5.99 -10.61 -27.69
C SER A 49 -4.55 -10.21 -28.06
N LEU A 50 -3.63 -10.19 -27.09
CA LEU A 50 -2.24 -9.80 -27.31
C LEU A 50 -1.48 -10.77 -28.19
N ARG A 51 -1.65 -12.09 -28.02
CA ARG A 51 -1.02 -13.09 -28.91
C ARG A 51 -1.45 -12.91 -30.37
N THR A 52 -2.72 -12.58 -30.58
CA THR A 52 -3.29 -12.33 -31.92
C THR A 52 -2.71 -11.04 -32.51
N GLN A 53 -2.60 -9.97 -31.72
CA GLN A 53 -2.01 -8.71 -32.15
C GLN A 53 -0.51 -8.82 -32.43
N LEU A 54 0.20 -9.68 -31.69
CA LEU A 54 1.64 -9.86 -31.85
C LEU A 54 1.99 -10.72 -33.06
N ALA A 55 1.08 -11.55 -33.57
CA ALA A 55 1.32 -12.43 -34.71
C ALA A 55 1.74 -11.67 -35.99
N GLY A 56 1.27 -10.43 -36.17
CA GLY A 56 1.65 -9.56 -37.29
C GLY A 56 2.88 -8.68 -37.04
N VAL A 57 3.46 -8.73 -35.83
CA VAL A 57 4.62 -7.90 -35.45
C VAL A 57 5.91 -8.66 -35.79
N PRO A 58 6.80 -8.08 -36.61
CA PRO A 58 8.10 -8.68 -36.98
C PRO A 58 8.92 -9.10 -35.75
N GLN A 59 9.80 -10.08 -35.88
CA GLN A 59 10.56 -10.62 -34.73
C GLN A 59 11.78 -9.77 -34.34
N ASP A 60 12.22 -8.89 -35.23
CA ASP A 60 13.40 -8.03 -35.10
C ASP A 60 13.10 -6.68 -34.43
N VAL A 61 11.83 -6.38 -34.11
CA VAL A 61 11.47 -5.12 -33.46
C VAL A 61 11.65 -5.16 -31.95
N LEU A 62 12.10 -4.04 -31.40
CA LEU A 62 12.20 -3.84 -29.96
C LEU A 62 10.79 -3.73 -29.36
N LEU A 63 10.42 -4.70 -28.52
CA LEU A 63 9.21 -4.64 -27.72
C LEU A 63 9.47 -3.87 -26.42
N VAL A 64 8.59 -2.92 -26.14
CA VAL A 64 8.66 -2.06 -24.95
C VAL A 64 7.31 -2.00 -24.27
N ALA A 65 7.32 -1.91 -22.94
CA ALA A 65 6.17 -1.62 -22.12
C ALA A 65 6.30 -0.20 -21.54
N LEU A 66 5.15 0.47 -21.46
CA LEU A 66 4.98 1.75 -20.81
C LEU A 66 5.06 1.56 -19.29
N GLU A 67 5.95 2.27 -18.62
CA GLU A 67 6.16 2.19 -17.17
C GLU A 67 5.90 3.54 -16.52
N GLN A 68 5.12 3.57 -15.44
CA GLN A 68 4.82 4.80 -14.73
C GLN A 68 5.39 4.74 -13.32
N GLU A 69 6.15 5.77 -12.95
CA GLU A 69 6.57 5.93 -11.56
C GLU A 69 5.34 6.20 -10.67
N PRO A 70 5.13 5.41 -9.60
CA PRO A 70 3.97 5.59 -8.75
C PRO A 70 4.06 6.90 -7.97
N ALA A 71 2.97 7.66 -8.00
CA ALA A 71 2.82 8.84 -7.14
C ALA A 71 2.62 8.46 -5.67
N LEU A 72 2.06 7.27 -5.42
CA LEU A 72 1.80 6.73 -4.09
C LEU A 72 3.06 6.10 -3.50
N GLU A 73 3.12 6.10 -2.17
CA GLU A 73 4.22 5.51 -1.41
C GLU A 73 3.67 4.41 -0.50
N ALA A 74 4.52 3.41 -0.22
CA ALA A 74 4.21 2.32 0.69
C ALA A 74 5.41 2.07 1.62
N ALA A 75 5.16 1.32 2.69
CA ALA A 75 6.20 0.88 3.60
C ALA A 75 5.93 -0.56 4.04
N LEU A 76 6.99 -1.32 4.29
CA LEU A 76 6.92 -2.68 4.79
C LEU A 76 7.97 -2.90 5.86
N LEU A 77 7.57 -3.58 6.94
CA LEU A 77 8.46 -4.05 7.99
C LEU A 77 8.10 -5.51 8.29
N SER A 78 9.10 -6.39 8.26
CA SER A 78 8.98 -7.77 8.69
C SER A 78 9.96 -8.04 9.82
N GLN A 79 9.48 -8.69 10.87
CA GLN A 79 10.23 -8.95 12.10
C GLN A 79 9.96 -10.38 12.58
N ALA A 80 11.00 -11.03 13.10
CA ALA A 80 10.86 -12.29 13.80
C ALA A 80 10.20 -12.06 15.18
N VAL A 81 9.10 -12.77 15.46
CA VAL A 81 8.26 -12.53 16.65
C VAL A 81 8.94 -12.96 17.95
N ASP A 82 9.79 -13.98 17.88
CA ASP A 82 10.51 -14.59 19.00
C ASP A 82 11.70 -13.73 19.47
N THR A 83 12.48 -13.20 18.52
CA THR A 83 13.74 -12.48 18.78
C THR A 83 13.61 -10.98 18.63
N GLY A 84 12.60 -10.50 17.89
CA GLY A 84 12.47 -9.10 17.53
C GLY A 84 13.44 -8.65 16.44
N TYR A 85 14.15 -9.54 15.76
CA TYR A 85 15.05 -9.14 14.68
C TYR A 85 14.31 -8.76 13.40
N VAL A 86 14.77 -7.69 12.76
CA VAL A 86 14.23 -7.22 11.48
C VAL A 86 14.72 -8.15 10.37
N LEU A 87 13.78 -8.77 9.66
CA LEU A 87 14.04 -9.65 8.52
C LEU A 87 14.09 -8.86 7.21
N ALA A 88 13.19 -7.90 7.07
CA ALA A 88 13.11 -7.02 5.90
C ALA A 88 12.50 -5.67 6.28
N MET A 89 12.98 -4.60 5.65
CA MET A 89 12.46 -3.25 5.82
C MET A 89 12.52 -2.47 4.50
N VAL A 90 11.39 -1.87 4.12
CA VAL A 90 11.26 -1.03 2.93
C VAL A 90 10.55 0.26 3.33
N GLY A 91 11.21 1.41 3.13
CA GLY A 91 10.76 2.72 3.58
C GLY A 91 10.03 3.58 2.53
N GLY A 92 9.96 3.14 1.28
CA GLY A 92 9.37 3.87 0.17
C GLY A 92 9.60 3.14 -1.15
N TYR A 93 9.08 3.71 -2.24
CA TYR A 93 9.20 3.14 -3.59
C TYR A 93 10.67 3.09 -4.06
N ALA A 94 11.41 4.19 -3.90
CA ALA A 94 12.79 4.28 -4.34
C ALA A 94 13.59 5.20 -3.39
N PHE A 95 14.76 4.74 -2.97
CA PHE A 95 15.59 5.45 -1.97
C PHE A 95 16.27 6.70 -2.55
N ASP A 96 16.69 6.61 -3.81
CA ASP A 96 17.24 7.73 -4.60
C ASP A 96 16.25 8.89 -4.76
N ARG A 97 14.95 8.60 -4.79
CA ARG A 97 13.88 9.60 -4.77
C ARG A 97 13.68 10.20 -3.37
N SER A 98 13.72 9.37 -2.34
CA SER A 98 13.42 9.77 -0.97
C SER A 98 14.09 8.84 0.04
N GLU A 99 15.02 9.41 0.81
CA GLU A 99 15.69 8.70 1.91
C GLU A 99 14.81 8.58 3.18
N PHE A 100 13.62 9.21 3.16
CA PHE A 100 12.68 9.19 4.29
C PHE A 100 12.11 7.78 4.48
N ASN A 101 12.43 7.17 5.62
CA ASN A 101 12.02 5.80 5.93
C ASN A 101 10.63 5.78 6.56
N ARG A 102 9.61 5.58 5.74
CA ARG A 102 8.20 5.54 6.17
C ARG A 102 7.89 4.36 7.09
N ALA A 103 8.67 3.29 7.09
CA ALA A 103 8.46 2.15 7.99
C ALA A 103 8.73 2.51 9.46
N LEU A 104 9.55 3.54 9.71
CA LEU A 104 9.94 3.98 11.05
C LEU A 104 9.44 5.38 11.40
N GLN A 105 9.48 6.31 10.44
CA GLN A 105 9.33 7.74 10.70
C GLN A 105 7.92 8.26 10.39
N ALA A 106 7.12 7.55 9.58
CA ALA A 106 5.82 8.03 9.16
C ALA A 106 4.73 7.73 10.20
N CYS A 107 4.20 8.76 10.85
CA CYS A 107 3.00 8.62 11.67
C CYS A 107 1.75 8.61 10.78
N ARG A 108 0.98 7.50 10.79
CA ARG A 108 -0.27 7.35 10.02
C ARG A 108 -1.37 6.79 10.91
N GLN A 109 -2.62 7.11 10.58
CA GLN A 109 -3.78 6.51 11.25
C GLN A 109 -3.84 5.02 10.88
N PRO A 110 -3.82 4.09 11.84
CA PRO A 110 -3.84 2.64 11.55
C PRO A 110 -5.21 2.15 11.08
N GLY A 111 -6.28 2.88 11.41
CA GLY A 111 -7.65 2.49 11.08
C GLY A 111 -8.04 1.15 11.73
N SER A 112 -8.76 0.31 11.00
CA SER A 112 -9.26 -0.99 11.51
C SER A 112 -8.16 -1.98 11.88
N SER A 113 -6.91 -1.78 11.43
CA SER A 113 -5.78 -2.63 11.83
C SER A 113 -5.47 -2.56 13.33
N PHE A 114 -5.98 -1.55 14.04
CA PHE A 114 -5.81 -1.39 15.48
C PHE A 114 -6.84 -2.18 16.32
N LYS A 115 -7.92 -2.68 15.71
CA LYS A 115 -9.00 -3.41 16.42
C LYS A 115 -8.51 -4.62 17.24
N PRO A 116 -7.52 -5.42 16.81
CA PRO A 116 -7.02 -6.54 17.61
C PRO A 116 -6.57 -6.12 19.01
N TYR A 117 -5.98 -4.93 19.17
CA TYR A 117 -5.60 -4.42 20.49
C TYR A 117 -6.82 -4.09 21.36
N VAL A 118 -7.86 -3.49 20.77
CA VAL A 118 -9.12 -3.18 21.47
C VAL A 118 -9.86 -4.46 21.89
N TYR A 119 -9.80 -5.52 21.08
CA TYR A 119 -10.39 -6.79 21.45
C TYR A 119 -9.55 -7.56 22.46
N ALA A 120 -8.22 -7.49 22.37
CA ALA A 120 -7.32 -8.08 23.37
C ALA A 120 -7.56 -7.49 24.76
N THR A 121 -7.82 -6.17 24.88
CA THR A 121 -8.16 -5.56 26.17
C THR A 121 -9.53 -6.00 26.69
N ALA A 122 -10.51 -6.20 25.80
CA ALA A 122 -11.81 -6.75 26.20
C ALA A 122 -11.68 -8.19 26.73
N PHE A 123 -10.92 -9.05 26.04
CA PHE A 123 -10.65 -10.41 26.48
C PHE A 123 -9.87 -10.46 27.79
N ALA A 124 -8.86 -9.58 27.96
CA ALA A 124 -8.15 -9.44 29.23
C ALA A 124 -9.08 -8.94 30.37
N GLY A 125 -10.13 -8.20 30.02
CA GLY A 125 -11.18 -7.76 30.93
C GLY A 125 -12.26 -8.80 31.23
N GLY A 126 -12.11 -10.04 30.74
CA GLY A 126 -13.01 -11.16 31.02
C GLY A 126 -14.19 -11.32 30.05
N VAL A 127 -14.25 -10.55 28.96
CA VAL A 127 -15.22 -10.78 27.87
C VAL A 127 -14.84 -12.06 27.13
N GLN A 128 -15.80 -12.92 26.79
CA GLN A 128 -15.57 -14.12 25.99
C GLN A 128 -16.03 -13.91 24.53
N ALA A 129 -15.46 -14.68 23.61
CA ALA A 129 -15.77 -14.53 22.18
C ALA A 129 -17.19 -15.01 21.81
N ASP A 130 -17.76 -15.93 22.61
CA ASP A 130 -19.07 -16.53 22.43
C ASP A 130 -20.16 -15.88 23.29
N ASP A 131 -19.85 -14.78 23.98
CA ASP A 131 -20.82 -13.99 24.74
C ASP A 131 -21.85 -13.39 23.77
N GLY A 132 -22.86 -14.21 23.44
CA GLY A 132 -23.93 -13.98 22.47
C GLY A 132 -24.90 -12.88 22.88
N GLY A 133 -24.36 -11.70 23.17
CA GLY A 133 -25.07 -10.57 23.73
C GLY A 133 -24.45 -10.08 25.03
N ALA A 134 -23.13 -9.87 25.08
CA ALA A 134 -22.53 -8.99 26.10
C ALA A 134 -23.30 -7.66 26.07
N ARG A 135 -24.20 -7.45 27.03
CA ARG A 135 -25.02 -6.25 27.10
C ARG A 135 -24.07 -5.10 27.40
N ARG A 136 -24.30 -3.93 26.80
CA ARG A 136 -23.53 -2.69 27.05
C ARG A 136 -23.33 -2.35 28.54
N ALA A 137 -24.13 -2.94 29.44
CA ALA A 137 -24.05 -2.77 30.89
C ALA A 137 -22.97 -3.65 31.58
N ASP A 138 -22.47 -4.69 30.91
CA ASP A 138 -21.61 -5.72 31.53
C ASP A 138 -20.11 -5.54 31.21
N LEU A 139 -19.76 -4.57 30.34
CA LEU A 139 -18.36 -4.17 30.14
C LEU A 139 -17.85 -3.42 31.38
N PRO A 140 -16.67 -3.75 31.92
CA PRO A 140 -16.07 -2.98 33.01
C PRO A 140 -15.98 -1.51 32.56
N ARG A 141 -16.56 -0.60 33.37
CA ARG A 141 -16.61 0.86 33.14
C ARG A 141 -15.25 1.52 32.83
N GLN A 142 -14.14 0.80 33.01
CA GLN A 142 -12.78 1.26 32.72
C GLN A 142 -12.38 1.19 31.24
N LEU A 143 -13.15 0.54 30.37
CA LEU A 143 -12.87 0.56 28.93
C LEU A 143 -13.46 1.83 28.27
N VAL A 144 -12.93 3.00 28.64
CA VAL A 144 -13.23 4.25 27.92
C VAL A 144 -12.15 4.45 26.85
N PRO A 145 -12.46 4.32 25.55
CA PRO A 145 -11.45 4.45 24.49
C PRO A 145 -10.78 5.84 24.46
N ALA A 146 -11.43 6.85 25.04
CA ALA A 146 -10.93 8.22 25.10
C ALA A 146 -9.64 8.36 25.93
N GLU A 147 -9.49 7.60 27.03
CA GLU A 147 -8.28 7.63 27.86
C GLU A 147 -7.11 6.91 27.18
N LEU A 148 -7.38 5.82 26.43
CA LEU A 148 -6.34 5.07 25.71
C LEU A 148 -5.76 5.86 24.53
N PHE A 149 -6.62 6.58 23.78
CA PHE A 149 -6.17 7.50 22.73
C PHE A 149 -5.42 8.71 23.29
N ALA A 150 -5.87 9.25 24.44
CA ALA A 150 -5.18 10.34 25.13
C ALA A 150 -3.82 9.92 25.72
N LEU A 151 -3.68 8.69 26.22
CA LEU A 151 -2.42 8.17 26.77
C LEU A 151 -1.34 8.00 25.68
N VAL A 152 -1.73 7.61 24.47
CA VAL A 152 -0.83 7.53 23.31
C VAL A 152 -0.41 8.93 22.82
N LEU A 153 -1.29 9.92 22.91
CA LEU A 153 -0.97 11.30 22.51
C LEU A 153 -0.18 12.09 23.59
N ARG A 154 -0.35 11.80 24.88
CA ARG A 154 0.36 12.49 25.99
C ARG A 154 1.84 12.17 26.12
N ARG A 155 2.36 11.10 25.49
CA ARG A 155 3.80 10.78 25.55
C ARG A 155 4.69 11.63 24.64
N ARG A 156 4.12 12.50 23.79
CA ARG A 156 4.92 13.39 22.93
C ARG A 156 5.40 14.66 23.61
N ASP A 157 4.72 15.11 24.67
CA ASP A 157 5.04 16.39 25.34
C ASP A 157 6.07 16.26 26.47
N ALA A 158 6.38 15.03 26.92
CA ALA A 158 7.35 14.80 28.00
C ALA A 158 8.81 14.60 27.52
N ALA A 159 9.06 14.58 26.20
CA ALA A 159 10.39 14.32 25.64
C ALA A 159 11.07 15.56 25.03
N SER A 160 10.54 16.77 25.25
CA SER A 160 11.14 18.04 24.78
C SER A 160 11.75 18.91 25.89
N GLY A 161 11.94 18.36 27.09
CA GLY A 161 12.47 19.07 28.25
C GLY A 161 13.71 18.43 28.88
N ALA A 162 14.74 18.18 28.09
CA ALA A 162 16.09 17.90 28.58
C ALA A 162 17.11 18.36 27.54
N ALA A 163 17.41 19.65 27.57
CA ALA A 163 18.61 20.27 27.01
C ALA A 163 19.39 20.89 28.18
#